data_AF-A0A090I7D3-F1
#
_entry.id   AF-A0A090I7D3-F1
#
_cell.length_a   1.000
_cell.length_b   1.000
_cell.length_c   1.000
_cell.angle_alpha   90.00
_cell.angle_beta   90.00
_cell.angle_gamma   90.00
#
_symmetry.space_group_name_H-M   'P 1'
#
loop_
_entity.id
_entity.type
_entity.pdbx_description
1 polymer ?
#
loop_
_entity_poly.entity_id
_entity_poly.type
_entity_poly.pdbx_seq_one_letter_code
_entity_poly.pdbx_strand_id
1 'polypeptide(L)'
;MLLKNKQVQLWARRLHVYVSMALLLVVLFFSITGITLNRPDWFVSSSPDIKNTTLSVPNSVLFSQDEKQHILWNKPNTAALLDYLNQHTDLSGTPSNVDVFTDVEDGELVEGELSLNYKGPGYNASVYIDLTTGMADIESSNYGVVALLNDLHKGRNSGEVWKAFIDITALLMIFFVLTGVCLILPKKRTLMTSMKWMVFGSSITLALYFIAVP
;
A
#
# COMPACT_ATOMS: atom_id res chain seq x y z
N MET A 1 -36.08 -7.01 25.50
CA MET A 1 -34.67 -6.82 25.91
C MET A 1 -33.76 -7.83 25.18
N LEU A 2 -33.77 -7.79 23.84
CA LEU A 2 -33.24 -8.87 22.99
C LEU A 2 -31.74 -9.15 23.23
N LEU A 3 -30.94 -8.08 23.39
CA LEU A 3 -29.50 -8.18 23.65
C LEU A 3 -29.16 -8.75 25.04
N LYS A 4 -30.09 -8.78 25.99
CA LYS A 4 -29.86 -9.36 27.33
C LYS A 4 -30.29 -10.82 27.43
N ASN A 5 -30.81 -11.40 26.35
CA ASN A 5 -31.12 -12.82 26.27
C ASN A 5 -29.85 -13.65 26.50
N LYS A 6 -29.96 -14.71 27.31
CA LYS A 6 -28.87 -15.64 27.62
C LYS A 6 -28.17 -16.18 26.36
N GLN A 7 -28.93 -16.54 25.33
CA GLN A 7 -28.37 -17.06 24.08
C GLN A 7 -27.53 -16.02 23.34
N VAL A 8 -28.04 -14.78 23.24
CA VAL A 8 -27.32 -13.66 22.62
C VAL A 8 -26.01 -13.37 23.37
N GLN A 9 -26.05 -13.38 24.70
CA GLN A 9 -24.87 -13.17 25.55
C GLN A 9 -23.82 -14.29 25.41
N LEU A 10 -24.26 -15.55 25.24
CA LEU A 10 -23.35 -16.66 24.99
C LEU A 10 -22.65 -16.52 23.65
N TRP A 11 -23.39 -16.19 22.58
CA TRP A 11 -22.82 -15.97 21.26
C TRP A 11 -21.92 -14.75 21.20
N ALA A 12 -22.34 -13.63 21.79
CA ALA A 12 -21.52 -12.42 21.88
C ALA A 12 -20.19 -12.71 22.58
N ARG A 13 -20.20 -13.52 23.65
CA ARG A 13 -18.97 -13.91 24.36
C ARG A 13 -18.05 -14.75 23.50
N ARG A 14 -18.59 -15.76 22.81
CA ARG A 14 -17.81 -16.63 21.92
C ARG A 14 -17.17 -15.80 20.80
N LEU A 15 -17.99 -15.02 20.10
CA LEU A 15 -17.52 -14.16 19.01
C LEU A 15 -16.45 -13.18 19.51
N HIS A 16 -16.68 -12.52 20.65
CA HIS A 16 -15.72 -11.60 21.24
C HIS A 16 -14.36 -12.27 21.50
N VAL A 17 -14.33 -13.41 22.20
CA VAL A 17 -13.06 -14.09 22.56
C VAL A 17 -12.32 -14.58 21.33
N TYR A 18 -13.00 -15.26 20.39
CA TYR A 18 -12.33 -15.80 19.21
C TYR A 18 -11.84 -14.72 18.26
N VAL A 19 -12.64 -13.67 18.02
CA VAL A 19 -12.22 -12.53 17.20
C VAL A 19 -11.06 -11.79 17.87
N SER A 20 -11.08 -11.60 19.20
CA SER A 20 -9.96 -10.97 19.93
C SER A 20 -8.65 -11.71 19.72
N MET A 21 -8.67 -13.04 19.85
CA MET A 21 -7.47 -13.85 19.69
C MET A 21 -6.99 -13.89 18.24
N ALA A 22 -7.91 -13.99 17.28
CA ALA A 22 -7.57 -13.94 15.87
C ALA A 22 -6.93 -12.60 15.46
N LEU A 23 -7.39 -11.48 16.05
CA LEU A 23 -6.91 -10.14 15.72
C LEU A 23 -5.74 -9.65 16.57
N LEU A 24 -5.32 -10.38 17.62
CA LEU A 24 -4.37 -9.88 18.61
C LEU A 24 -3.08 -9.31 17.99
N LEU A 25 -2.40 -10.11 17.15
CA LEU A 25 -1.16 -9.68 16.51
C LEU A 25 -1.40 -8.62 15.44
N VAL A 26 -2.57 -8.64 14.79
CA VAL A 26 -2.94 -7.66 13.78
C VAL A 26 -3.14 -6.29 14.41
N VAL A 27 -3.89 -6.22 15.52
CA VAL A 27 -4.08 -4.98 16.29
C VAL A 27 -2.75 -4.49 16.86
N LEU A 28 -1.89 -5.39 17.34
CA LEU A 28 -0.55 -5.02 17.80
C LEU A 28 0.29 -4.41 16.66
N PHE A 29 0.26 -5.04 15.49
CA PHE A 29 0.91 -4.52 14.28
C PHE A 29 0.41 -3.11 13.95
N PHE A 30 -0.91 -2.90 13.82
CA PHE A 30 -1.48 -1.57 13.52
C PHE A 30 -1.19 -0.55 14.64
N SER A 31 -1.18 -0.96 15.90
CA SER A 31 -0.89 -0.05 17.03
C SER A 31 0.57 0.43 17.02
N ILE A 32 1.52 -0.49 16.81
CA ILE A 32 2.95 -0.15 16.73
C ILE A 32 3.22 0.71 15.49
N THR A 33 2.72 0.29 14.33
CA THR A 33 2.93 1.01 13.08
C THR A 33 2.20 2.35 13.03
N GLY A 34 1.11 2.53 13.79
CA GLY A 34 0.46 3.82 13.95
C GLY A 34 1.37 4.86 14.62
N ILE A 35 2.23 4.44 15.55
CA ILE A 35 3.23 5.32 16.19
C ILE A 35 4.29 5.72 15.17
N THR A 36 4.85 4.74 14.45
CA THR A 36 5.91 5.00 13.45
C THR A 36 5.40 5.78 12.25
N LEU A 37 4.12 5.62 11.89
CA LEU A 37 3.47 6.37 10.82
C LEU A 37 3.19 7.83 11.23
N ASN A 38 2.85 8.09 12.49
CA ASN A 38 2.60 9.43 13.01
C ASN A 38 3.88 10.26 13.18
N ARG A 39 5.03 9.60 13.33
CA ARG A 39 6.35 10.24 13.51
C ARG A 39 7.39 9.65 12.54
N PRO A 40 7.20 9.77 11.22
CA PRO A 40 8.09 9.15 10.26
C PRO A 40 9.53 9.64 10.41
N ASP A 41 9.74 10.92 10.74
CA ASP A 41 11.07 11.53 10.90
C ASP A 41 11.91 10.89 12.03
N TRP A 42 11.28 10.17 12.97
CA TRP A 42 12.00 9.49 14.05
C TRP A 42 12.46 8.09 13.67
N PHE A 43 11.82 7.46 12.69
CA PHE A 43 11.97 6.03 12.42
C PHE A 43 12.31 5.69 10.97
N VAL A 44 12.07 6.61 10.04
CA VAL A 44 12.38 6.45 8.62
C VAL A 44 13.56 7.35 8.28
N SER A 45 14.56 6.80 7.60
CA SER A 45 15.71 7.57 7.16
C SER A 45 15.27 8.62 6.13
N SER A 46 15.75 9.84 6.27
CA SER A 46 15.48 10.94 5.32
C SER A 46 16.14 10.73 3.96
N SER A 47 17.17 9.88 3.90
CA SER A 47 17.84 9.47 2.68
C SER A 47 17.53 8.00 2.39
N PRO A 48 16.81 7.68 1.30
CA PRO A 48 16.64 6.29 0.87
C PRO A 48 17.97 5.70 0.41
N ASP A 49 18.06 4.37 0.44
CA ASP A 49 19.13 3.65 -0.27
C ASP A 49 18.82 3.70 -1.77
N ILE A 50 19.59 4.50 -2.51
CA ILE A 50 19.42 4.73 -3.95
C ILE A 50 20.42 3.87 -4.72
N LYS A 51 19.93 3.08 -5.67
CA LYS A 51 20.76 2.32 -6.61
C LYS A 51 20.43 2.71 -8.04
N ASN A 52 21.48 3.11 -8.75
CA ASN A 52 21.42 3.44 -10.17
C ASN A 52 22.00 2.27 -10.97
N THR A 53 21.21 1.78 -11.93
CA THR A 53 21.60 0.68 -12.82
C THR A 53 21.37 1.14 -14.25
N THR A 54 22.38 0.97 -15.09
CA THR A 54 22.26 1.23 -16.52
C THR A 54 22.35 -0.08 -17.27
N LEU A 55 21.50 -0.26 -18.28
CA LEU A 55 21.51 -1.48 -19.10
C LEU A 55 21.09 -1.18 -20.53
N SER A 56 21.63 -1.94 -21.48
CA SER A 56 21.21 -1.85 -22.88
C SER A 56 20.03 -2.79 -23.12
N VAL A 57 18.95 -2.23 -23.67
CA VAL A 57 17.74 -2.96 -24.03
C VAL A 57 17.75 -3.23 -25.54
N PRO A 58 17.64 -4.49 -25.98
CA PRO A 58 17.60 -4.81 -27.40
C PRO A 58 16.38 -4.20 -28.10
N ASN A 59 16.56 -3.69 -29.33
CA ASN A 59 15.47 -3.14 -30.14
C ASN A 59 14.31 -4.12 -30.37
N SER A 60 14.58 -5.43 -30.38
CA SER A 60 13.57 -6.48 -30.50
C SER A 60 12.63 -6.56 -29.30
N VAL A 61 13.05 -6.03 -28.15
CA VAL A 61 12.28 -5.95 -26.91
C VAL A 61 11.54 -4.62 -26.82
N LEU A 62 12.19 -3.53 -27.27
CA LEU A 62 11.62 -2.18 -27.20
C LEU A 62 10.43 -2.02 -28.14
N PHE A 63 10.52 -2.51 -29.37
CA PHE A 63 9.55 -2.15 -30.39
C PHE A 63 8.73 -3.34 -30.90
N SER A 64 7.45 -3.07 -31.16
CA SER A 64 6.59 -3.99 -31.90
C SER A 64 6.77 -3.76 -33.41
N GLN A 65 6.78 -4.85 -34.17
CA GLN A 65 6.76 -4.80 -35.64
C GLN A 65 5.33 -5.02 -36.13
N ASP A 66 4.92 -4.27 -37.16
CA ASP A 66 3.66 -4.50 -37.88
C ASP A 66 3.77 -5.72 -38.82
N GLU A 67 2.66 -6.18 -39.41
CA GLU A 67 2.62 -7.34 -40.33
C GLU A 67 3.60 -7.23 -41.51
N LYS A 68 4.00 -6.00 -41.86
CA LYS A 68 4.99 -5.67 -42.90
C LYS A 68 6.41 -5.45 -42.38
N GLN A 69 6.68 -5.81 -41.11
CA GLN A 69 7.96 -5.59 -40.41
C GLN A 69 8.37 -4.12 -40.23
N HIS A 70 7.45 -3.17 -40.45
CA HIS A 70 7.69 -1.77 -40.08
C HIS A 70 7.62 -1.62 -38.57
N ILE A 71 8.51 -0.79 -38.03
CA ILE A 71 8.62 -0.64 -36.59
C ILE A 71 7.66 0.46 -36.11
N LEU A 72 6.89 0.14 -35.08
CA LEU A 72 5.87 1.04 -34.53
C LEU A 72 6.45 1.80 -33.33
N TRP A 73 7.06 2.95 -33.59
CA TRP A 73 7.70 3.79 -32.56
C TRP A 73 6.76 4.14 -31.40
N ASN A 74 5.49 4.42 -31.69
CA ASN A 74 4.50 4.83 -30.68
C ASN A 74 3.85 3.64 -29.95
N LYS A 75 4.26 2.40 -30.22
CA LYS A 75 3.70 1.19 -29.59
C LYS A 75 4.83 0.22 -29.20
N PRO A 76 5.54 0.49 -28.09
CA PRO A 76 6.55 -0.43 -27.60
C PRO A 76 5.92 -1.76 -27.16
N ASN A 77 6.71 -2.82 -27.20
CA ASN A 77 6.29 -4.14 -26.74
C ASN A 77 6.38 -4.19 -25.20
N THR A 78 5.38 -3.62 -24.52
CA THR A 78 5.34 -3.51 -23.05
C THR A 78 5.54 -4.86 -22.35
N ALA A 79 4.96 -5.94 -22.86
CA ALA A 79 5.07 -7.26 -22.23
C ALA A 79 6.51 -7.80 -22.30
N ALA A 80 7.15 -7.73 -23.47
CA ALA A 80 8.54 -8.14 -23.63
C ALA A 80 9.49 -7.25 -22.84
N LEU A 81 9.23 -5.94 -22.79
CA LEU A 81 10.03 -4.99 -22.02
C LEU A 81 9.98 -5.30 -20.52
N LEU A 82 8.78 -5.48 -19.97
CA LEU A 82 8.62 -5.81 -18.55
C LEU A 82 9.29 -7.15 -18.19
N ASP A 83 9.17 -8.16 -19.05
CA ASP A 83 9.83 -9.45 -18.87
C ASP A 83 11.36 -9.32 -18.90
N TYR A 84 11.89 -8.57 -19.87
CA TYR A 84 13.34 -8.30 -19.97
C TYR A 84 13.87 -7.57 -18.74
N LEU A 85 13.19 -6.51 -18.29
CA LEU A 85 13.55 -5.77 -17.08
C LEU A 85 13.53 -6.68 -15.85
N ASN A 86 12.48 -7.49 -15.66
CA ASN A 86 12.37 -8.40 -14.52
C ASN A 86 13.45 -9.51 -14.52
N GLN A 87 13.95 -9.92 -15.69
CA GLN A 87 15.01 -10.93 -15.79
C GLN A 87 16.42 -10.37 -15.56
N HIS A 88 16.65 -9.10 -15.89
CA HIS A 88 17.99 -8.49 -15.88
C HIS A 88 18.20 -7.50 -14.74
N THR A 89 17.17 -7.24 -13.92
CA THR A 89 17.23 -6.28 -12.81
C THR A 89 16.48 -6.80 -11.59
N ASP A 90 16.86 -6.35 -10.40
CA ASP A 90 16.21 -6.69 -9.14
C ASP A 90 15.01 -5.76 -8.83
N LEU A 91 14.25 -5.36 -9.85
CA LEU A 91 13.10 -4.49 -9.67
C LEU A 91 11.99 -5.20 -8.91
N SER A 92 11.36 -4.47 -7.99
CA SER A 92 10.28 -4.99 -7.13
C SER A 92 9.01 -4.16 -7.24
N GLY A 93 7.87 -4.76 -6.91
CA GLY A 93 6.57 -4.07 -6.88
C GLY A 93 5.80 -4.13 -8.20
N THR A 94 4.77 -3.29 -8.31
CA THR A 94 3.88 -3.26 -9.48
C THR A 94 4.35 -2.20 -10.46
N PRO A 95 4.57 -2.52 -11.75
CA PRO A 95 4.87 -1.53 -12.77
C PRO A 95 3.65 -0.65 -13.07
N SER A 96 3.90 0.62 -13.37
CA SER A 96 2.91 1.53 -13.93
C SER A 96 2.62 1.20 -15.39
N ASN A 97 1.66 1.92 -15.97
CA ASN A 97 1.60 2.00 -17.43
C ASN A 97 2.93 2.57 -17.95
N VAL A 98 3.26 2.15 -19.18
CA VAL A 98 4.41 2.66 -19.90
C VAL A 98 4.00 3.94 -20.61
N ASP A 99 4.69 5.02 -20.31
CA ASP A 99 4.53 6.31 -20.97
C ASP A 99 5.61 6.44 -22.05
N VAL A 100 5.19 6.83 -23.26
CA VAL A 100 6.03 6.83 -24.45
C VAL A 100 5.94 8.18 -25.12
N PHE A 101 7.09 8.80 -25.31
CA PHE A 101 7.25 10.00 -26.11
C PHE A 101 8.14 9.68 -27.30
N THR A 102 7.73 10.07 -28.49
CA THR A 102 8.47 9.84 -29.73
C THR A 102 8.24 10.99 -30.68
N ASP A 103 9.31 11.46 -31.31
CA ASP A 103 9.29 12.39 -32.43
C ASP A 103 9.89 11.71 -33.66
N VAL A 104 9.16 11.76 -34.77
CA VAL A 104 9.44 10.97 -35.98
C VAL A 104 9.40 11.90 -37.18
N GLU A 105 10.55 12.08 -37.84
CA GLU A 105 10.68 12.85 -39.07
C GLU A 105 11.02 11.90 -40.22
N ASP A 106 10.31 12.03 -41.35
CA ASP A 106 10.52 11.23 -42.56
C ASP A 106 10.51 9.68 -42.37
N GLY A 107 9.89 9.21 -41.29
CA GLY A 107 9.80 7.78 -40.95
C GLY A 107 10.96 7.27 -40.08
N GLU A 108 11.90 8.13 -39.73
CA GLU A 108 12.99 7.85 -38.78
C GLU A 108 12.69 8.45 -37.40
N LEU A 109 13.03 7.72 -36.34
CA LEU A 109 12.88 8.21 -34.97
C LEU A 109 14.00 9.22 -34.68
N VAL A 110 13.63 10.48 -34.47
CA VAL A 110 14.57 11.57 -34.17
C VAL A 110 14.82 11.68 -32.68
N GLU A 111 13.75 11.61 -31.88
CA GLU A 111 13.80 11.62 -30.42
C GLU A 111 12.81 10.60 -29.89
N GLY A 112 13.16 9.90 -28.81
CA GLY A 112 12.22 9.00 -28.18
C GLY A 112 12.63 8.61 -26.77
N GLU A 113 11.68 8.69 -25.85
CA GLU A 113 11.84 8.30 -24.46
C GLU A 113 10.67 7.41 -24.04
N LEU A 114 11.00 6.34 -23.34
CA LEU A 114 10.05 5.49 -22.66
C LEU A 114 10.29 5.57 -21.17
N SER A 115 9.25 5.88 -20.40
CA SER A 115 9.33 5.91 -18.95
C SER A 115 8.29 5.01 -18.29
N LEU A 116 8.68 4.38 -17.18
CA LEU A 116 7.78 3.63 -16.32
C LEU A 116 8.27 3.63 -14.89
N ASN A 117 7.36 3.42 -13.95
CA ASN A 117 7.66 3.40 -12.53
C ASN A 117 7.23 2.10 -11.88
N TYR A 118 8.06 1.55 -11.01
CA TYR A 118 7.71 0.42 -10.15
C TYR A 118 7.40 0.93 -8.76
N LYS A 119 6.25 0.54 -8.21
CA LYS A 119 5.81 0.94 -6.88
C LYS A 119 5.60 -0.29 -6.00
N GLY A 120 6.24 -0.28 -4.83
CA GLY A 120 6.03 -1.26 -3.76
C GLY A 120 5.91 -0.56 -2.41
N PRO A 121 5.57 -1.29 -1.34
CA PRO A 121 5.55 -0.69 0.00
C PRO A 121 7.00 -0.44 0.44
N GLY A 122 7.31 0.81 0.82
CA GLY A 122 8.68 1.20 1.19
C GLY A 122 9.70 1.17 0.04
N TYR A 123 9.25 1.05 -1.21
CA TYR A 123 10.10 0.93 -2.40
C TYR A 123 9.50 1.69 -3.59
N ASN A 124 10.33 2.41 -4.32
CA ASN A 124 9.97 2.94 -5.64
C ASN A 124 11.15 2.78 -6.59
N ALA A 125 10.88 2.57 -7.87
CA ALA A 125 11.90 2.71 -8.91
C ALA A 125 11.33 3.42 -10.13
N SER A 126 12.20 4.14 -10.82
CA SER A 126 11.92 4.86 -12.06
C SER A 126 12.86 4.33 -13.13
N VAL A 127 12.29 3.97 -14.27
CA VAL A 127 12.99 3.45 -15.44
C VAL A 127 12.78 4.46 -16.56
N TYR A 128 13.87 4.94 -17.12
CA TYR A 128 13.90 5.79 -18.30
C TYR A 128 14.69 5.09 -19.38
N ILE A 129 14.17 5.04 -20.60
CA ILE A 129 14.82 4.38 -21.72
C ILE A 129 14.84 5.34 -22.90
N ASP A 130 16.04 5.65 -23.37
CA ASP A 130 16.24 6.33 -24.63
C ASP A 130 15.99 5.33 -25.77
N LEU A 131 14.97 5.59 -26.57
CA LEU A 131 14.54 4.72 -27.66
C LEU A 131 15.47 4.80 -28.88
N THR A 132 16.28 5.86 -28.99
CA THR A 132 17.26 6.02 -30.08
C THR A 132 18.53 5.21 -29.82
N THR A 133 18.99 5.19 -28.57
CA THR A 133 20.20 4.46 -28.16
C THR A 133 19.92 3.07 -27.58
N GLY A 134 18.68 2.82 -27.13
CA GLY A 134 18.29 1.62 -26.41
C GLY A 134 18.87 1.54 -24.99
N MET A 135 19.41 2.64 -24.46
CA MET A 135 19.97 2.68 -23.11
C MET A 135 18.88 2.95 -22.09
N ALA A 136 18.79 2.08 -21.09
CA ALA A 136 17.89 2.21 -19.96
C ALA A 136 18.64 2.64 -18.70
N ASP A 137 18.19 3.73 -18.09
CA ASP A 137 18.61 4.25 -16.80
C ASP A 137 17.55 3.94 -15.74
N ILE A 138 17.96 3.21 -14.71
CA ILE A 138 17.07 2.72 -13.65
C ILE A 138 17.55 3.28 -12.32
N GLU A 139 16.72 4.08 -11.68
CA GLU A 139 16.91 4.55 -10.32
C GLU A 139 15.94 3.82 -9.41
N SER A 140 16.44 3.08 -8.42
CA SER A 140 15.63 2.41 -7.41
C SER A 140 15.94 2.97 -6.03
N SER A 141 14.89 3.19 -5.24
CA SER A 141 14.92 3.80 -3.91
C SER A 141 14.25 2.90 -2.89
N ASN A 142 15.00 2.46 -1.88
CA ASN A 142 14.49 1.68 -0.74
C ASN A 142 14.50 2.53 0.54
N TYR A 143 13.34 2.67 1.17
CA TYR A 143 13.15 3.49 2.38
C TYR A 143 13.25 2.68 3.69
N GLY A 144 13.61 1.40 3.59
CA GLY A 144 13.83 0.50 4.71
C GLY A 144 12.56 -0.14 5.28
N VAL A 145 12.77 -1.02 6.27
CA VAL A 145 11.70 -1.87 6.84
C VAL A 145 10.60 -1.05 7.50
N VAL A 146 10.93 0.05 8.18
CA VAL A 146 9.90 0.89 8.83
C VAL A 146 8.98 1.53 7.79
N ALA A 147 9.51 2.03 6.67
CA ALA A 147 8.71 2.59 5.60
C ALA A 147 7.81 1.53 4.94
N LEU A 148 8.33 0.31 4.74
CA LEU A 148 7.57 -0.86 4.31
C LEU A 148 6.39 -1.13 5.27
N LEU A 149 6.63 -1.23 6.57
CA LEU A 149 5.59 -1.49 7.57
C LEU A 149 4.55 -0.34 7.62
N ASN A 150 4.99 0.91 7.50
CA ASN A 150 4.11 2.09 7.44
C ASN A 150 3.23 2.08 6.19
N ASP A 151 3.76 1.65 5.04
CA ASP A 151 2.97 1.52 3.81
C ASP A 151 1.99 0.36 3.89
N LEU A 152 2.38 -0.77 4.50
CA LEU A 152 1.47 -1.88 4.79
C LEU A 152 0.35 -1.46 5.76
N HIS A 153 0.63 -0.63 6.77
CA HIS A 153 -0.40 -0.07 7.65
C HIS A 153 -1.46 0.73 6.86
N LYS A 154 -1.03 1.52 5.87
CA LYS A 154 -1.94 2.33 5.03
C LYS A 154 -2.55 1.54 3.85
N GLY A 155 -2.10 0.32 3.59
CA GLY A 155 -2.41 -0.41 2.36
C GLY A 155 -1.81 0.21 1.09
N ARG A 156 -0.79 1.07 1.19
CA ARG A 156 -0.16 1.73 0.04
C ARG A 156 0.69 0.75 -0.76
N ASN A 157 0.54 0.73 -2.09
CA ASN A 157 1.33 -0.08 -3.04
C ASN A 157 1.43 -1.58 -2.67
N SER A 158 0.43 -2.14 -1.99
CA SER A 158 0.48 -3.49 -1.38
C SER A 158 -0.40 -4.54 -2.08
N GLY A 159 -1.03 -4.16 -3.19
CA GLY A 159 -1.95 -5.00 -3.95
C GLY A 159 -3.35 -5.11 -3.33
N GLU A 160 -4.29 -5.65 -4.11
CA GLU A 160 -5.70 -5.73 -3.70
C GLU A 160 -5.95 -6.74 -2.58
N VAL A 161 -5.20 -7.84 -2.54
CA VAL A 161 -5.32 -8.86 -1.48
C VAL A 161 -5.02 -8.25 -0.10
N TRP A 162 -3.98 -7.41 0.00
CA TRP A 162 -3.64 -6.78 1.27
C TRP A 162 -4.68 -5.74 1.69
N LYS A 163 -5.18 -4.91 0.76
CA LYS A 163 -6.28 -3.98 1.05
C LYS A 163 -7.53 -4.72 1.55
N ALA A 164 -7.91 -5.81 0.89
CA ALA A 164 -9.01 -6.65 1.33
C ALA A 164 -8.79 -7.25 2.74
N PHE A 165 -7.54 -7.64 3.07
CA PHE A 165 -7.18 -8.07 4.42
C PHE A 165 -7.38 -6.96 5.46
N ILE A 166 -7.03 -5.71 5.15
CA ILE A 166 -7.28 -4.55 6.02
C ILE A 166 -8.80 -4.36 6.22
N ASP A 167 -9.59 -4.41 5.15
CA ASP A 167 -11.04 -4.22 5.21
C ASP A 167 -11.73 -5.31 6.05
N ILE A 168 -11.35 -6.57 5.87
CA ILE A 168 -11.86 -7.70 6.67
C ILE A 168 -11.48 -7.52 8.14
N THR A 169 -10.23 -7.13 8.42
CA THR A 169 -9.76 -6.84 9.78
C THR A 169 -10.58 -5.73 10.42
N ALA A 170 -10.83 -4.64 9.69
CA ALA A 170 -11.64 -3.52 10.17
C ALA A 170 -13.09 -3.96 10.48
N LEU A 171 -13.68 -4.79 9.62
CA LEU A 171 -15.00 -5.37 9.85
C LEU A 171 -15.03 -6.24 11.12
N LEU A 172 -14.02 -7.10 11.31
CA LEU A 172 -13.90 -7.91 12.52
C LEU A 172 -13.70 -7.05 13.77
N MET A 173 -12.97 -5.93 13.68
CA MET A 173 -12.84 -4.95 14.75
C MET A 173 -14.18 -4.31 15.13
N ILE A 174 -15.04 -4.00 14.16
CA ILE A 174 -16.41 -3.53 14.42
C ILE A 174 -17.18 -4.58 15.22
N PHE A 175 -17.15 -5.84 14.80
CA PHE A 175 -17.79 -6.92 15.55
C PHE A 175 -17.21 -7.09 16.97
N PHE A 176 -15.90 -6.96 17.12
CA PHE A 176 -15.23 -7.01 18.41
C PHE A 176 -15.73 -5.91 19.37
N VAL A 177 -15.85 -4.67 18.90
CA VAL A 177 -16.40 -3.55 19.68
C VAL A 177 -17.87 -3.77 20.03
N LEU A 178 -18.70 -4.14 19.05
CA LEU A 178 -20.13 -4.37 19.24
C LEU A 178 -20.42 -5.50 20.24
N THR A 179 -19.67 -6.60 20.14
CA THR A 179 -19.79 -7.72 21.08
C THR A 179 -19.33 -7.32 22.48
N GLY A 180 -18.28 -6.51 22.61
CA GLY A 180 -17.84 -5.94 23.89
C GLY A 180 -18.95 -5.12 24.56
N VAL A 181 -19.60 -4.22 23.81
CA VAL A 181 -20.75 -3.45 24.28
C VAL A 181 -21.91 -4.37 24.67
N CYS A 182 -22.22 -5.36 23.82
CA CYS A 182 -23.29 -6.32 24.10
C CYS A 182 -23.10 -7.03 25.46
N LEU A 183 -21.87 -7.42 25.79
CA LEU A 183 -21.54 -8.13 27.03
C LEU A 183 -21.67 -7.27 28.30
N ILE A 184 -21.53 -5.94 28.20
CA ILE A 184 -21.67 -5.03 29.34
C ILE A 184 -23.12 -4.59 29.59
N LEU A 185 -24.01 -4.67 28.59
CA LEU A 185 -25.41 -4.21 28.71
C LEU A 185 -26.19 -4.83 29.90
N PRO A 186 -26.03 -6.11 30.26
CA PRO A 186 -26.70 -6.67 31.43
C PRO A 186 -26.13 -6.17 32.76
N LYS A 187 -24.85 -5.75 32.79
CA LYS A 187 -24.13 -5.37 34.00
C LYS A 187 -24.29 -3.88 34.29
N LYS A 188 -25.46 -3.47 34.79
CA LYS A 188 -25.86 -2.05 35.00
C LYS A 188 -24.76 -1.17 35.62
N ARG A 189 -24.10 -1.63 36.69
CA ARG A 189 -23.03 -0.88 37.37
C ARG A 189 -21.80 -0.70 36.46
N THR A 190 -21.32 -1.78 35.85
CA THR A 190 -20.19 -1.76 34.92
C THR A 190 -20.50 -0.89 33.70
N LEU A 191 -21.69 -1.03 33.11
CA LEU A 191 -22.15 -0.21 31.99
C LEU A 191 -22.08 1.28 32.30
N MET A 192 -22.60 1.71 33.46
CA MET A 192 -22.58 3.12 33.84
C MET A 192 -21.15 3.65 34.02
N THR A 193 -20.25 2.88 34.62
CA THR A 193 -18.83 3.24 34.73
C THR A 193 -18.18 3.31 33.34
N SER A 194 -18.41 2.33 32.46
CA SER A 194 -17.88 2.32 31.09
C SER A 194 -18.38 3.52 30.26
N MET A 195 -19.65 3.90 30.39
CA MET A 195 -20.22 5.06 29.68
C MET A 195 -19.57 6.37 30.14
N LYS A 196 -19.26 6.53 31.44
CA LYS A 196 -18.53 7.71 31.93
C LYS A 196 -17.14 7.81 31.32
N TRP A 197 -16.40 6.69 31.25
CA TRP A 197 -15.09 6.65 30.62
C TRP A 197 -15.15 6.91 29.11
N MET A 198 -16.17 6.37 28.42
CA MET A 198 -16.41 6.65 27.01
C MET A 198 -16.66 8.14 26.78
N VAL A 199 -17.56 8.76 27.55
CA VAL A 199 -17.85 10.20 27.44
C VAL A 199 -16.60 11.01 27.73
N PHE A 200 -15.88 10.70 28.80
CA PHE A 200 -14.64 11.41 29.17
C PHE A 200 -13.59 11.34 28.05
N GLY A 201 -13.31 10.14 27.53
CA GLY A 201 -12.35 9.94 26.44
C GLY A 201 -12.77 10.66 25.17
N SER A 202 -14.03 10.49 24.73
CA SER A 202 -14.55 11.16 23.53
C SER A 202 -14.56 12.68 23.66
N SER A 203 -14.88 13.23 24.84
CA SER A 203 -14.84 14.66 25.11
C SER A 203 -13.41 15.20 25.05
N ILE A 204 -12.42 14.49 25.58
CA ILE A 204 -11.01 14.89 25.47
C ILE A 204 -10.57 14.89 24.01
N THR A 205 -10.85 13.82 23.26
CA THR A 205 -10.48 13.75 21.83
C THR A 205 -11.11 14.89 21.03
N LEU A 206 -12.39 15.17 21.27
CA LEU A 206 -13.10 16.24 20.59
C LEU A 206 -12.58 17.64 20.97
N ALA A 207 -12.26 17.85 22.25
CA ALA A 207 -11.65 19.10 22.71
C ALA A 207 -10.26 19.31 22.09
N LEU A 208 -9.42 18.27 22.06
CA LEU A 208 -8.12 18.34 21.39
C LEU A 208 -8.25 18.65 19.91
N TYR A 209 -9.23 18.05 19.22
CA TYR A 209 -9.54 18.37 17.84
C TYR A 209 -9.86 19.87 17.67
N PHE A 210 -10.83 20.39 18.42
CA PHE A 210 -11.25 21.79 18.28
C PHE A 210 -10.21 22.82 18.74
N ILE A 211 -9.28 22.46 19.63
CA ILE A 211 -8.26 23.38 20.17
C ILE A 211 -6.98 23.34 19.35
N ALA A 212 -6.54 22.16 18.90
CA ALA A 212 -5.19 21.94 18.40
C ALA A 212 -5.11 21.52 16.93
N VAL A 213 -6.22 21.13 16.30
CA VAL A 213 -6.26 20.89 14.85
C VAL A 213 -6.60 22.22 14.17
N PRO A 214 -5.74 22.71 13.24
CA PRO A 214 -5.95 23.97 12.54
C PRO A 214 -7.12 23.93 11.54
#